data_AF-L9XUR8-F1
#
_entry.id   AF-L9XUR8-F1
#
_cell.length_a   1.000
_cell.length_b   1.000
_cell.length_c   1.000
_cell.angle_alpha   90.00
_cell.angle_beta   90.00
_cell.angle_gamma   90.00
#
_symmetry.space_group_name_H-M   'P 1'
#
loop_
_entity.id
_entity.type
_entity.pdbx_description
1 polymer ?
#
loop_
_entity_poly.entity_id
_entity_poly.type
_entity_poly.pdbx_seq_one_letter_code
_entity_poly.pdbx_strand_id
1 'polypeptide(L)'
;MGSGLEDGPTERAGGRWRVTRREALAAVGGAALASSVGASETAIDRGDAPVRIRVYPGHVPLQARLRYGLEELRRDWPPPLRDAFSAIDAAFDQVLAYAGERARLESLEISVERGDPIRFPPSETPLSTDAVLPSLEGLLDRFRGRLRKRDALTGRACHALLCWSPLNYRIGYGGTLSPNSLTGVTADSDGDDERASGDAQTVANVGATEVWDSRAVTRNMAIHETIHTFLPDDIVESIGEAYCDHELGTAVRTDANTLEVSPIATAYAGPDRIGGGTRFHGTGCCDRSRFVRHDGTDGIENWTYTTELSDATCEGVTRFLERRFEP
;
A
#
# COMPACT_ATOMS: atom_id res chain seq x y z
N MET A 1 -53.98 5.04 -24.29
CA MET A 1 -54.50 5.04 -22.91
C MET A 1 -54.12 3.68 -22.34
N GLY A 2 -52.91 3.50 -21.78
CA GLY A 2 -52.57 3.72 -20.36
C GLY A 2 -52.82 2.40 -19.60
N SER A 3 -52.03 1.87 -18.66
CA SER A 3 -50.72 2.14 -18.05
C SER A 3 -50.53 1.07 -16.96
N GLY A 4 -49.30 0.65 -16.67
CA GLY A 4 -48.89 -0.21 -15.54
C GLY A 4 -47.67 -1.05 -15.92
N LEU A 5 -46.39 -0.73 -15.62
CA LEU A 5 -45.72 -0.47 -14.32
C LEU A 5 -46.06 -1.56 -13.29
N GLU A 6 -45.15 -2.31 -12.65
CA GLU A 6 -43.68 -2.34 -12.50
C GLU A 6 -43.34 -3.71 -11.87
N ASP A 7 -42.15 -4.26 -12.15
CA ASP A 7 -41.31 -4.92 -11.14
C ASP A 7 -39.96 -5.25 -11.79
N GLY A 8 -38.99 -4.36 -11.55
CA GLY A 8 -37.59 -4.55 -11.94
C GLY A 8 -36.77 -5.10 -10.78
N PRO A 9 -35.81 -6.02 -11.00
CA PRO A 9 -34.84 -6.35 -9.98
C PRO A 9 -33.78 -5.24 -9.87
N THR A 10 -33.50 -4.85 -8.64
CA THR A 10 -32.49 -3.91 -8.20
C THR A 10 -31.07 -4.35 -8.59
N GLU A 11 -30.46 -3.64 -9.53
CA GLU A 11 -29.02 -3.71 -9.79
C GLU A 11 -28.24 -3.06 -8.64
N ARG A 12 -27.43 -3.86 -7.94
CA ARG A 12 -26.37 -3.36 -7.05
C ARG A 12 -25.25 -2.81 -7.91
N ALA A 13 -25.04 -1.49 -7.87
CA ALA A 13 -23.93 -0.81 -8.52
C ALA A 13 -22.61 -1.08 -7.77
N GLY A 14 -21.97 -2.20 -8.07
CA GLY A 14 -20.55 -2.45 -7.75
C GLY A 14 -19.69 -2.02 -8.93
N GLY A 15 -18.99 -0.90 -8.82
CA GLY A 15 -18.13 -0.37 -9.89
C GLY A 15 -16.90 -1.25 -10.15
N ARG A 16 -17.04 -2.24 -11.04
CA ARG A 16 -15.94 -3.04 -11.59
C ARG A 16 -15.21 -2.27 -12.69
N TRP A 17 -13.94 -1.95 -12.48
CA TRP A 17 -13.12 -1.25 -13.46
C TRP A 17 -12.32 -2.24 -14.31
N ARG A 18 -12.68 -2.32 -15.60
CA ARG A 18 -11.94 -3.10 -16.61
C ARG A 18 -10.74 -2.29 -17.09
N VAL A 19 -9.54 -2.86 -17.03
CA VAL A 19 -8.36 -2.28 -17.68
C VAL A 19 -8.11 -3.06 -18.97
N THR A 20 -8.30 -2.43 -20.12
CA THR A 20 -7.87 -2.96 -21.42
C THR A 20 -6.67 -2.18 -21.92
N ARG A 21 -5.87 -2.79 -22.80
CA ARG A 21 -4.55 -2.31 -23.25
C ARG A 21 -4.56 -1.04 -24.12
N ARG A 22 -5.67 -0.29 -24.20
CA ARG A 22 -5.78 0.94 -25.00
C ARG A 22 -6.82 1.89 -24.44
N GLU A 23 -6.39 3.15 -24.38
CA GLU A 23 -7.13 4.41 -24.41
C GLU A 23 -7.04 5.33 -23.19
N ALA A 24 -6.63 6.54 -23.54
CA ALA A 24 -6.37 7.69 -22.72
C ALA A 24 -7.53 8.69 -22.88
N LEU A 25 -7.69 9.53 -21.85
CA LEU A 25 -8.39 10.83 -21.84
C LEU A 25 -9.92 10.82 -22.09
N ALA A 26 -10.67 11.08 -21.02
CA ALA A 26 -11.68 12.15 -20.99
C ALA A 26 -12.00 12.51 -19.52
N ALA A 27 -12.26 13.80 -19.28
CA ALA A 27 -12.44 14.43 -17.98
C ALA A 27 -13.92 14.79 -17.71
N VAL A 28 -14.13 15.47 -16.57
CA VAL A 28 -15.33 16.22 -16.10
C VAL A 28 -16.28 15.36 -15.25
N GLY A 29 -16.72 15.73 -14.04
CA GLY A 29 -16.59 16.93 -13.20
C GLY A 29 -17.64 16.81 -12.05
N GLY A 30 -17.46 17.50 -10.92
CA GLY A 30 -18.51 17.61 -9.89
C GLY A 30 -17.99 17.81 -8.47
N ALA A 31 -18.41 18.90 -7.84
CA ALA A 31 -17.89 19.47 -6.60
C ALA A 31 -18.50 18.86 -5.31
N ALA A 32 -17.79 18.96 -4.16
CA ALA A 32 -18.26 19.66 -2.94
C ALA A 32 -17.39 19.43 -1.68
N LEU A 33 -16.99 20.56 -1.08
CA LEU A 33 -16.94 20.94 0.35
C LEU A 33 -16.10 20.16 1.38
N ALA A 34 -15.17 20.92 1.95
CA ALA A 34 -14.22 20.57 3.00
C ALA A 34 -14.80 20.64 4.43
N SER A 35 -14.14 19.96 5.37
CA SER A 35 -14.01 20.42 6.75
C SER A 35 -12.67 19.96 7.33
N SER A 36 -11.92 20.92 7.85
CA SER A 36 -10.61 20.76 8.47
C SER A 36 -10.70 21.02 9.97
N VAL A 37 -10.22 20.08 10.78
CA VAL A 37 -9.85 20.26 12.19
C VAL A 37 -8.55 19.47 12.33
N GLY A 38 -7.39 20.02 12.71
CA GLY A 38 -7.11 20.97 13.77
C GLY A 38 -6.43 20.19 14.91
N ALA A 39 -5.10 20.35 15.02
CA ALA A 39 -4.15 19.55 15.80
C ALA A 39 -4.44 19.41 17.31
N SER A 40 -3.85 18.39 17.96
CA SER A 40 -3.44 18.52 19.36
C SER A 40 -2.32 17.57 19.79
N GLU A 41 -1.63 18.01 20.84
CA GLU A 41 -0.33 17.64 21.39
C GLU A 41 -0.27 16.37 22.26
N THR A 42 0.95 15.81 22.31
CA THR A 42 1.64 15.10 23.42
C THR A 42 0.95 13.97 24.19
N ALA A 43 1.58 12.80 24.22
CA ALA A 43 1.79 12.03 25.45
C ALA A 43 2.88 10.95 25.25
N ILE A 44 3.84 10.91 26.18
CA ILE A 44 4.63 9.71 26.49
C ILE A 44 3.68 8.81 27.28
N ASP A 45 3.44 7.58 26.83
CA ASP A 45 3.00 6.52 27.74
C ASP A 45 3.47 5.13 27.27
N ARG A 46 3.97 4.34 28.21
CA ARG A 46 4.36 2.94 28.05
C ARG A 46 3.23 2.10 28.63
N GLY A 47 2.47 1.48 27.74
CA GLY A 47 1.32 0.60 28.03
C GLY A 47 0.15 1.01 27.13
N ASP A 48 -0.50 0.07 26.44
CA ASP A 48 -1.73 0.30 25.63
C ASP A 48 -1.68 1.23 24.40
N ALA A 49 -0.52 1.70 23.94
CA ALA A 49 -0.50 2.59 22.78
C ALA A 49 -0.96 1.87 21.48
N PRO A 50 -1.91 2.44 20.72
CA PRO A 50 -2.43 1.86 19.48
C PRO A 50 -1.32 1.65 18.45
N VAL A 51 -1.48 0.63 17.60
CA VAL A 51 -0.57 0.42 16.45
C VAL A 51 -0.81 1.55 15.47
N ARG A 52 0.25 2.30 15.14
CA ARG A 52 0.14 3.47 14.25
C ARG A 52 0.70 3.19 12.87
N ILE A 53 -0.05 3.56 11.85
CA ILE A 53 0.39 3.55 10.46
C ILE A 53 0.39 4.99 9.97
N ARG A 54 1.57 5.57 9.84
CA ARG A 54 1.74 6.97 9.41
C ARG A 54 2.09 7.00 7.93
N VAL A 55 1.20 7.56 7.13
CA VAL A 55 1.33 7.65 5.68
C VAL A 55 1.80 9.04 5.28
N TYR A 56 2.91 9.14 4.56
CA TYR A 56 3.53 10.40 4.20
C TYR A 56 3.47 10.61 2.68
N PRO A 57 2.98 11.76 2.20
CA PRO A 57 3.01 12.06 0.79
C PRO A 57 4.42 12.53 0.39
N GLY A 58 4.98 11.92 -0.64
CA GLY A 58 6.22 12.37 -1.25
C GLY A 58 6.04 13.65 -2.08
N HIS A 59 7.15 14.17 -2.60
CA HIS A 59 7.10 15.30 -3.53
C HIS A 59 6.46 14.92 -4.86
N VAL A 60 5.25 15.43 -5.13
CA VAL A 60 4.60 15.31 -6.45
C VAL A 60 5.10 16.44 -7.37
N PRO A 61 5.65 16.13 -8.55
CA PRO A 61 6.20 17.13 -9.46
C PRO A 61 5.08 17.93 -10.15
N LEU A 62 5.40 19.14 -10.60
CA LEU A 62 4.42 20.12 -11.09
C LEU A 62 3.56 19.57 -12.24
N GLN A 63 4.14 18.82 -13.19
CA GLN A 63 3.41 18.23 -14.31
C GLN A 63 2.35 17.22 -13.85
N ALA A 64 2.64 16.42 -12.82
CA ALA A 64 1.67 15.51 -12.24
C ALA A 64 0.60 16.30 -11.48
N ARG A 65 1.00 17.32 -10.73
CA ARG A 65 0.06 18.23 -10.06
C ARG A 65 -0.91 18.91 -11.02
N LEU A 66 -0.41 19.40 -12.15
CA LEU A 66 -1.22 20.01 -13.21
C LEU A 66 -2.21 18.99 -13.81
N ARG A 67 -1.77 17.74 -14.03
CA ARG A 67 -2.61 16.67 -14.55
C ARG A 67 -3.83 16.38 -13.67
N TYR A 68 -3.69 16.49 -12.34
CA TYR A 68 -4.76 16.19 -11.39
C TYR A 68 -5.48 17.44 -10.83
N GLY A 69 -5.18 18.64 -11.33
CA GLY A 69 -5.87 19.89 -10.98
C GLY A 69 -5.12 20.76 -9.97
N LEU A 70 -5.11 22.09 -10.22
CA LEU A 70 -4.38 23.06 -9.40
C LEU A 70 -5.10 23.46 -8.10
N GLU A 71 -6.42 23.32 -8.05
CA GLU A 71 -7.25 23.82 -6.93
C GLU A 71 -7.11 22.98 -5.67
N GLU A 72 -6.88 21.67 -5.80
CA GLU A 72 -6.58 20.76 -4.67
C GLU A 72 -5.18 20.99 -4.07
N LEU A 73 -4.27 21.65 -4.81
CA LEU A 73 -2.83 21.68 -4.49
C LEU A 73 -2.42 22.56 -3.32
N ARG A 74 -3.29 23.45 -2.85
CA ARG A 74 -2.93 24.36 -1.75
C ARG A 74 -3.10 23.73 -0.38
N ARG A 75 -3.89 22.66 -0.25
CA ARG A 75 -4.16 22.02 1.05
C ARG A 75 -4.30 20.49 1.02
N ASP A 76 -4.62 19.88 -0.11
CA ASP A 76 -4.90 18.45 -0.18
C ASP A 76 -3.88 17.66 -1.00
N TRP A 77 -3.71 16.38 -0.66
CA TRP A 77 -2.87 15.46 -1.44
C TRP A 77 -3.52 15.24 -2.81
N PRO A 78 -2.77 15.12 -3.92
CA PRO A 78 -3.36 14.74 -5.21
C PRO A 78 -4.17 13.43 -5.12
N PRO A 79 -5.20 13.24 -5.97
CA PRO A 79 -6.08 12.08 -5.93
C PRO A 79 -5.35 10.73 -5.82
N PRO A 80 -4.24 10.45 -6.56
CA PRO A 80 -3.53 9.17 -6.40
C PRO A 80 -3.04 8.90 -4.98
N LEU A 81 -2.56 9.92 -4.29
CA LEU A 81 -2.07 9.77 -2.93
C LEU A 81 -3.23 9.64 -1.94
N ARG A 82 -4.36 10.33 -2.17
CA ARG A 82 -5.57 10.18 -1.34
C ARG A 82 -6.16 8.79 -1.47
N ASP A 83 -6.29 8.29 -2.69
CA ASP A 83 -6.84 6.96 -2.94
C ASP A 83 -5.95 5.86 -2.37
N ALA A 84 -4.62 6.02 -2.47
CA ALA A 84 -3.66 5.11 -1.84
C ALA A 84 -3.77 5.14 -0.31
N PHE A 85 -3.91 6.34 0.30
CA PHE A 85 -4.14 6.48 1.73
C PHE A 85 -5.42 5.78 2.19
N SER A 86 -6.54 6.08 1.54
CA SER A 86 -7.84 5.49 1.87
C SER A 86 -7.86 3.98 1.63
N ALA A 87 -7.09 3.48 0.67
CA ALA A 87 -6.94 2.04 0.45
C ALA A 87 -6.17 1.35 1.60
N ILE A 88 -5.11 1.99 2.12
CA ILE A 88 -4.41 1.49 3.31
C ILE A 88 -5.35 1.47 4.51
N ASP A 89 -6.04 2.58 4.77
CA ASP A 89 -7.02 2.72 5.86
C ASP A 89 -8.06 1.61 5.84
N ALA A 90 -8.76 1.46 4.71
CA ALA A 90 -9.77 0.42 4.52
C ALA A 90 -9.22 -1.02 4.58
N ALA A 91 -7.94 -1.24 4.28
CA ALA A 91 -7.31 -2.56 4.40
C ALA A 91 -7.10 -2.96 5.87
N PHE A 92 -6.73 -2.01 6.74
CA PHE A 92 -6.60 -2.30 8.17
C PHE A 92 -7.96 -2.39 8.87
N ASP A 93 -8.99 -1.69 8.39
CA ASP A 93 -10.38 -1.95 8.79
C ASP A 93 -10.79 -3.40 8.48
N GLN A 94 -10.41 -3.95 7.32
CA GLN A 94 -10.68 -5.35 6.98
C GLN A 94 -9.97 -6.33 7.94
N VAL A 95 -8.73 -6.03 8.34
CA VAL A 95 -7.99 -6.85 9.32
C VAL A 95 -8.70 -6.83 10.68
N LEU A 96 -9.09 -5.66 11.17
CA LEU A 96 -9.80 -5.54 12.44
C LEU A 96 -11.18 -6.22 12.40
N ALA A 97 -11.92 -6.07 11.29
CA ALA A 97 -13.18 -6.77 11.09
C ALA A 97 -12.98 -8.31 11.11
N TYR A 98 -11.99 -8.81 10.38
CA TYR A 98 -11.63 -10.23 10.35
C TYR A 98 -11.30 -10.79 11.75
N ALA A 99 -10.52 -10.04 12.54
CA ALA A 99 -10.14 -10.41 13.90
C ALA A 99 -11.36 -10.38 14.85
N GLY A 100 -12.18 -9.33 14.76
CA GLY A 100 -13.40 -9.19 15.56
C GLY A 100 -14.43 -10.29 15.29
N GLU A 101 -14.62 -10.71 14.04
CA GLU A 101 -15.45 -11.88 13.69
C GLU A 101 -15.00 -13.18 14.36
N ARG A 102 -13.74 -13.24 14.81
CA ARG A 102 -13.11 -14.39 15.47
C ARG A 102 -12.86 -14.16 16.96
N ALA A 103 -13.38 -13.08 17.53
CA ALA A 103 -13.18 -12.67 18.93
C ALA A 103 -11.68 -12.56 19.32
N ARG A 104 -10.86 -12.02 18.40
CA ARG A 104 -9.43 -11.78 18.57
C ARG A 104 -9.16 -10.28 18.53
N LEU A 105 -8.11 -9.82 19.22
CA LEU A 105 -7.69 -8.41 19.21
C LEU A 105 -8.81 -7.43 19.61
N GLU A 106 -9.73 -7.83 20.48
CA GLU A 106 -10.95 -7.04 20.79
C GLU A 106 -10.64 -5.66 21.38
N SER A 107 -9.49 -5.50 22.03
CA SER A 107 -9.02 -4.24 22.62
C SER A 107 -7.97 -3.52 21.77
N LEU A 108 -7.52 -4.10 20.65
CA LEU A 108 -6.48 -3.49 19.83
C LEU A 108 -7.07 -2.43 18.92
N GLU A 109 -6.49 -1.23 18.96
CA GLU A 109 -6.78 -0.16 18.02
C GLU A 109 -5.62 0.03 17.04
N ILE A 110 -5.95 0.20 15.76
CA ILE A 110 -5.01 0.57 14.70
C ILE A 110 -5.42 1.94 14.18
N SER A 111 -4.50 2.91 14.20
CA SER A 111 -4.72 4.25 13.63
C SER A 111 -3.94 4.44 12.33
N VAL A 112 -4.64 4.79 11.24
CA VAL A 112 -4.00 5.22 10.00
C VAL A 112 -3.99 6.74 9.93
N GLU A 113 -2.80 7.32 10.06
CA GLU A 113 -2.59 8.76 10.24
C GLU A 113 -1.96 9.38 9.00
N ARG A 114 -2.42 10.59 8.64
CA ARG A 114 -1.75 11.41 7.63
C ARG A 114 -0.52 12.09 8.23
N GLY A 115 0.64 11.76 7.69
CA GLY A 115 1.91 12.40 8.01
C GLY A 115 2.19 13.65 7.16
N ASP A 116 3.03 14.53 7.69
CA ASP A 116 3.48 15.73 6.97
C ASP A 116 4.29 15.40 5.72
N PRO A 117 4.13 16.14 4.60
CA PRO A 117 4.85 15.84 3.37
C PRO A 117 6.36 15.68 3.55
N ILE A 118 6.91 14.58 3.02
CA ILE A 118 8.35 14.32 3.03
C ILE A 118 8.93 14.86 1.74
N ARG A 119 9.78 15.88 1.86
CA ARG A 119 10.51 16.48 0.74
C ARG A 119 11.98 16.22 0.92
N PHE A 120 12.65 15.75 -0.12
CA PHE A 120 14.11 15.68 -0.16
C PHE A 120 14.65 17.00 -0.73
N PRO A 121 15.75 17.57 -0.18
CA PRO A 121 16.36 18.77 -0.73
C PRO A 121 16.71 18.59 -2.22
N PRO A 122 16.69 19.65 -3.04
CA PRO A 122 17.14 19.58 -4.43
C PRO A 122 18.59 19.10 -4.56
N SER A 123 19.47 19.37 -3.59
CA SER A 123 20.84 18.85 -3.55
C SER A 123 20.92 17.32 -3.40
N GLU A 124 19.85 16.71 -2.91
CA GLU A 124 19.67 15.26 -2.79
C GLU A 124 18.76 14.71 -3.90
N THR A 125 18.18 15.59 -4.74
CA THR A 125 17.30 15.26 -5.86
C THR A 125 18.11 15.36 -7.15
N PRO A 126 18.17 14.33 -8.00
CA PRO A 126 19.01 14.40 -9.19
C PRO A 126 18.60 15.54 -10.12
N LEU A 127 19.58 16.29 -10.63
CA LEU A 127 19.38 17.37 -11.60
C LEU A 127 19.12 16.86 -13.04
N SER A 128 19.27 15.56 -13.28
CA SER A 128 19.09 14.93 -14.60
C SER A 128 17.84 14.05 -14.62
N THR A 129 17.05 14.19 -15.69
CA THR A 129 15.89 13.34 -16.00
C THR A 129 16.28 11.89 -16.31
N ASP A 130 17.55 11.64 -16.63
CA ASP A 130 18.11 10.31 -16.93
C ASP A 130 18.83 9.67 -15.72
N ALA A 131 18.95 10.38 -14.60
CA ALA A 131 19.61 9.86 -13.41
C ALA A 131 18.67 8.91 -12.65
N VAL A 132 18.90 7.61 -12.80
CA VAL A 132 18.22 6.54 -12.05
C VAL A 132 18.77 6.49 -10.62
N LEU A 133 18.39 7.47 -9.81
CA LEU A 133 18.72 7.58 -8.39
C LEU A 133 17.56 8.21 -7.64
N PRO A 134 17.31 7.83 -6.37
CA PRO A 134 18.04 6.86 -5.53
C PRO A 134 17.63 5.39 -5.74
N SER A 135 18.42 4.44 -5.21
CA SER A 135 17.95 3.06 -4.95
C SER A 135 16.88 3.05 -3.86
N LEU A 136 16.14 1.93 -3.72
CA LEU A 136 15.18 1.74 -2.61
C LEU A 136 15.85 1.95 -1.24
N GLU A 137 17.00 1.31 -1.00
CA GLU A 137 17.80 1.46 0.23
C GLU A 137 18.13 2.92 0.52
N GLY A 138 18.70 3.63 -0.46
CA GLY A 138 19.06 5.04 -0.29
C GLY A 138 17.85 5.96 -0.11
N LEU A 139 16.65 5.56 -0.56
CA LEU A 139 15.41 6.29 -0.30
C LEU A 139 14.89 6.04 1.12
N LEU A 140 14.87 4.77 1.57
CA LEU A 140 14.46 4.38 2.91
C LEU A 140 15.36 5.03 3.98
N ASP A 141 16.68 5.05 3.77
CA ASP A 141 17.64 5.72 4.65
C ASP A 141 17.36 7.22 4.80
N ARG A 142 17.12 7.91 3.68
CA ARG A 142 16.78 9.34 3.71
C ARG A 142 15.45 9.58 4.38
N PHE A 143 14.46 8.74 4.10
CA PHE A 143 13.17 8.81 4.74
C PHE A 143 13.29 8.64 6.26
N ARG A 144 14.09 7.67 6.73
CA ARG A 144 14.42 7.49 8.14
C ARG A 144 15.08 8.72 8.74
N GLY A 145 16.08 9.27 8.04
CA GLY A 145 16.74 10.51 8.43
C GLY A 145 15.77 11.68 8.58
N ARG A 146 14.73 11.77 7.75
CA ARG A 146 13.66 12.78 7.87
C ARG A 146 12.75 12.54 9.06
N LEU A 147 12.36 11.29 9.32
CA LEU A 147 11.55 10.93 10.47
C LEU A 147 12.29 11.21 11.79
N ARG A 148 13.58 10.86 11.89
CA ARG A 148 14.44 11.21 13.04
C ARG A 148 14.51 12.70 13.27
N LYS A 149 14.75 13.50 12.23
CA LYS A 149 14.79 14.97 12.32
C LYS A 149 13.47 15.59 12.77
N ARG A 150 12.36 14.87 12.66
CA ARG A 150 11.02 15.28 13.11
C ARG A 150 10.62 14.66 14.44
N ASP A 151 11.51 13.88 15.08
CA ASP A 151 11.21 13.12 16.29
C ASP A 151 9.96 12.23 16.14
N ALA A 152 9.81 11.63 14.96
CA ALA A 152 8.61 10.86 14.60
C ALA A 152 8.72 9.36 14.90
N LEU A 153 9.92 8.86 15.22
CA LEU A 153 10.21 7.46 15.49
C LEU A 153 9.85 7.13 16.95
N THR A 154 8.87 6.27 17.15
CA THR A 154 8.29 5.97 18.47
C THR A 154 8.51 4.53 18.93
N GLY A 155 9.02 3.69 18.02
CA GLY A 155 9.27 2.28 18.18
C GLY A 155 8.08 1.34 18.00
N ARG A 156 6.93 1.88 17.55
CA ARG A 156 5.68 1.12 17.38
C ARG A 156 4.87 1.56 16.17
N ALA A 157 5.49 2.27 15.22
CA ALA A 157 4.79 2.75 14.04
C ALA A 157 5.31 2.08 12.75
N CYS A 158 4.39 1.83 11.83
CA CYS A 158 4.70 1.69 10.41
C CYS A 158 4.73 3.09 9.78
N HIS A 159 5.82 3.44 9.10
CA HIS A 159 5.91 4.67 8.31
C HIS A 159 5.90 4.33 6.82
N ALA A 160 4.82 4.69 6.13
CA ALA A 160 4.66 4.45 4.69
C ALA A 160 4.89 5.73 3.90
N LEU A 161 5.88 5.74 3.00
CA LEU A 161 6.11 6.85 2.07
C LEU A 161 5.43 6.58 0.73
N LEU A 162 4.42 7.39 0.39
CA LEU A 162 3.83 7.40 -0.95
C LEU A 162 4.70 8.24 -1.89
N CYS A 163 5.65 7.59 -2.55
CA CYS A 163 6.67 8.22 -3.38
C CYS A 163 6.17 8.48 -4.81
N TRP A 164 6.54 9.62 -5.38
CA TRP A 164 6.29 9.93 -6.79
C TRP A 164 7.58 9.86 -7.61
N SER A 165 8.02 8.65 -7.95
CA SER A 165 9.22 8.39 -8.75
C SER A 165 8.91 7.56 -10.00
N PRO A 166 8.15 8.13 -10.96
CA PRO A 166 7.53 7.38 -12.06
C PRO A 166 8.49 6.73 -13.04
N LEU A 167 9.78 7.11 -13.04
CA LEU A 167 10.79 6.60 -13.98
C LEU A 167 11.91 5.82 -13.27
N ASN A 168 11.84 5.67 -11.95
CA ASN A 168 12.91 5.07 -11.17
C ASN A 168 12.67 3.58 -10.96
N TYR A 169 13.15 2.75 -11.91
CA TYR A 169 13.02 1.29 -11.82
C TYR A 169 13.78 0.68 -10.63
N ARG A 170 14.76 1.36 -10.04
CA ARG A 170 15.50 0.88 -8.86
C ARG A 170 14.70 0.97 -7.55
N ILE A 171 13.65 1.80 -7.54
CA ILE A 171 12.64 1.78 -6.48
C ILE A 171 11.55 0.76 -6.83
N GLY A 172 11.33 0.47 -8.12
CA GLY A 172 10.22 -0.36 -8.56
C GLY A 172 8.89 0.24 -8.12
N TYR A 173 7.97 -0.62 -7.65
CA TYR A 173 6.72 -0.18 -7.02
C TYR A 173 6.83 0.09 -5.54
N GLY A 174 7.97 -0.18 -4.94
CA GLY A 174 8.11 -0.03 -3.50
C GLY A 174 8.98 -1.10 -2.90
N GLY A 175 8.93 -1.12 -1.58
CA GLY A 175 9.56 -2.14 -0.78
C GLY A 175 9.86 -1.65 0.63
N THR A 176 10.18 -2.63 1.46
CA THR A 176 10.76 -2.45 2.77
C THR A 176 12.10 -3.18 2.85
N LEU A 177 12.95 -2.81 3.81
CA LEU A 177 14.26 -3.45 4.01
C LEU A 177 14.57 -3.59 5.49
N SER A 178 15.15 -4.73 5.85
CA SER A 178 15.77 -4.94 7.16
C SER A 178 16.84 -3.86 7.44
N PRO A 179 17.02 -3.44 8.70
CA PRO A 179 16.35 -3.93 9.91
C PRO A 179 14.98 -3.29 10.19
N ASN A 180 14.51 -2.35 9.37
CA ASN A 180 13.29 -1.57 9.62
C ASN A 180 12.10 -2.10 8.83
N SER A 181 12.03 -3.43 8.65
CA SER A 181 11.00 -4.06 7.84
C SER A 181 9.74 -4.42 8.60
N LEU A 182 9.82 -4.61 9.93
CA LEU A 182 8.71 -5.13 10.72
C LEU A 182 8.32 -4.21 11.87
N THR A 183 7.02 -3.95 12.00
CA THR A 183 6.49 -3.00 12.98
C THR A 183 6.62 -3.55 14.40
N GLY A 184 7.19 -2.77 15.31
CA GLY A 184 7.47 -3.17 16.67
C GLY A 184 8.70 -4.06 16.83
N VAL A 185 9.34 -4.58 15.78
CA VAL A 185 10.49 -5.48 15.96
C VAL A 185 11.76 -4.66 16.11
N THR A 186 12.42 -4.78 17.27
CA THR A 186 13.78 -4.27 17.48
C THR A 186 14.75 -5.34 17.03
N ALA A 187 15.71 -5.01 16.16
CA ALA A 187 16.79 -5.94 15.84
C ALA A 187 17.53 -6.31 17.13
N ASP A 188 17.73 -7.62 17.36
CA ASP A 188 18.58 -8.16 18.43
C ASP A 188 20.02 -7.69 18.21
N SER A 189 20.29 -6.47 18.64
CA SER A 189 21.62 -5.90 18.64
C SER A 189 21.97 -5.63 20.11
N ASP A 190 22.93 -6.41 20.61
CA ASP A 190 23.58 -6.24 21.93
C ASP A 190 24.39 -4.92 22.02
N GLY A 191 24.00 -3.88 21.28
CA GLY A 191 24.69 -2.60 21.24
C GLY A 191 23.75 -1.49 20.79
N ASP A 192 24.08 -0.26 21.18
CA ASP A 192 23.38 1.01 20.94
C ASP A 192 23.20 1.36 19.43
N ASP A 193 22.68 0.45 18.61
CA ASP A 193 22.35 0.75 17.23
C ASP A 193 21.02 1.52 17.21
N GLU A 194 21.11 2.85 17.25
CA GLU A 194 20.02 3.82 17.10
C GLU A 194 19.17 3.63 15.81
N ARG A 195 19.51 2.62 15.00
CA ARG A 195 18.72 2.12 13.88
C ARG A 195 17.56 1.23 14.29
N ALA A 196 17.59 0.51 15.40
CA ALA A 196 16.53 -0.42 15.78
C ALA A 196 15.50 0.21 16.75
N SER A 197 14.75 1.22 16.29
CA SER A 197 13.72 1.84 17.15
C SER A 197 12.54 0.92 17.41
N GLY A 198 12.29 -0.07 16.55
CA GLY A 198 11.04 -0.82 16.47
C GLY A 198 10.04 -0.21 15.48
N ASP A 199 10.35 0.92 14.83
CA ASP A 199 9.50 1.43 13.75
C ASP A 199 9.87 0.80 12.40
N ALA A 200 8.85 0.37 11.67
CA ALA A 200 9.00 -0.10 10.30
C ALA A 200 8.90 1.04 9.29
N GLN A 201 9.49 0.84 8.12
CA GLN A 201 9.43 1.79 7.03
C GLN A 201 9.19 1.07 5.72
N THR A 202 8.30 1.65 4.92
CA THR A 202 8.02 1.15 3.59
C THR A 202 7.86 2.30 2.62
N VAL A 203 8.05 2.02 1.33
CA VAL A 203 7.79 2.95 0.24
C VAL A 203 6.79 2.29 -0.70
N ALA A 204 5.77 3.03 -1.12
CA ALA A 204 4.95 2.69 -2.27
C ALA A 204 5.15 3.76 -3.35
N ASN A 205 5.65 3.37 -4.53
CA ASN A 205 5.93 4.27 -5.64
C ASN A 205 4.66 4.52 -6.48
N VAL A 206 3.77 5.32 -5.93
CA VAL A 206 2.53 5.78 -6.56
C VAL A 206 2.78 6.41 -7.93
N GLY A 207 3.89 7.13 -8.10
CA GLY A 207 4.23 7.70 -9.40
C GLY A 207 4.40 6.64 -10.49
N ALA A 208 5.08 5.53 -10.17
CA ALA A 208 5.35 4.47 -11.13
C ALA A 208 4.08 3.69 -11.48
N THR A 209 3.26 3.34 -10.48
CA THR A 209 1.99 2.65 -10.73
C THR A 209 1.01 3.51 -11.54
N GLU A 210 0.96 4.83 -11.30
CA GLU A 210 0.10 5.76 -12.06
C GLU A 210 0.56 5.99 -13.50
N VAL A 211 1.87 5.91 -13.75
CA VAL A 211 2.43 6.17 -15.09
C VAL A 211 2.53 4.90 -15.92
N TRP A 212 2.83 3.76 -15.31
CA TRP A 212 3.03 2.51 -16.03
C TRP A 212 1.81 1.58 -16.02
N ASP A 213 0.92 1.72 -15.04
CA ASP A 213 -0.28 0.88 -14.93
C ASP A 213 -1.56 1.71 -14.73
N SER A 214 -2.17 1.66 -13.55
CA SER A 214 -3.48 2.23 -13.28
C SER A 214 -3.67 2.58 -11.80
N ARG A 215 -4.72 3.36 -11.53
CA ARG A 215 -5.14 3.70 -10.15
C ARG A 215 -5.47 2.47 -9.30
N ALA A 216 -5.96 1.40 -9.92
CA ALA A 216 -6.24 0.17 -9.18
C ALA A 216 -4.94 -0.48 -8.67
N VAL A 217 -3.90 -0.51 -9.50
CA VAL A 217 -2.55 -0.96 -9.10
C VAL A 217 -1.96 -0.05 -8.04
N THR A 218 -2.12 1.26 -8.15
CA THR A 218 -1.67 2.22 -7.13
C THR A 218 -2.23 1.91 -5.75
N ARG A 219 -3.54 1.68 -5.63
CA ARG A 219 -4.18 1.33 -4.36
C ARG A 219 -3.68 -0.02 -3.82
N ASN A 220 -3.65 -1.00 -4.71
CA ASN A 220 -3.22 -2.36 -4.40
C ASN A 220 -1.76 -2.42 -3.92
N MET A 221 -0.84 -1.72 -4.59
CA MET A 221 0.57 -1.64 -4.17
C MET A 221 0.75 -0.84 -2.88
N ALA A 222 -0.03 0.22 -2.64
CA ALA A 222 0.04 0.94 -1.37
C ALA A 222 -0.33 0.04 -0.18
N ILE A 223 -1.35 -0.81 -0.34
CA ILE A 223 -1.71 -1.84 0.64
C ILE A 223 -0.58 -2.87 0.76
N HIS A 224 -0.14 -3.45 -0.36
CA HIS A 224 0.90 -4.48 -0.42
C HIS A 224 2.15 -4.08 0.37
N GLU A 225 2.73 -2.93 0.04
CA GLU A 225 3.98 -2.45 0.66
C GLU A 225 3.80 -2.13 2.15
N THR A 226 2.59 -1.74 2.57
CA THR A 226 2.27 -1.49 3.98
C THR A 226 2.09 -2.78 4.76
N ILE A 227 1.37 -3.76 4.20
CA ILE A 227 1.11 -5.06 4.84
C ILE A 227 2.40 -5.86 5.06
N HIS A 228 3.39 -5.74 4.17
CA HIS A 228 4.72 -6.33 4.38
C HIS A 228 5.34 -5.99 5.72
N THR A 229 5.00 -4.82 6.28
CA THR A 229 5.50 -4.42 7.60
C THR A 229 4.86 -5.15 8.79
N PHE A 230 3.93 -6.08 8.51
CA PHE A 230 3.17 -6.88 9.47
C PHE A 230 3.16 -8.38 9.13
N LEU A 231 3.99 -8.84 8.18
CA LEU A 231 4.06 -10.23 7.76
C LEU A 231 5.49 -10.78 7.90
N PRO A 232 5.92 -11.15 9.13
CA PRO A 232 7.21 -11.80 9.30
C PRO A 232 7.19 -13.22 8.73
N ASP A 233 8.32 -13.64 8.15
CA ASP A 233 8.49 -14.92 7.47
C ASP A 233 7.99 -16.12 8.29
N ASP A 234 8.27 -16.13 9.60
CA ASP A 234 7.90 -17.25 10.47
C ASP A 234 6.39 -17.39 10.71
N ILE A 235 5.64 -16.28 10.66
CA ILE A 235 4.17 -16.32 10.68
C ILE A 235 3.64 -16.75 9.33
N VAL A 236 4.23 -16.26 8.24
CA VAL A 236 3.85 -16.63 6.87
C VAL A 236 4.00 -18.15 6.68
N GLU A 237 5.14 -18.72 7.04
CA GLU A 237 5.42 -20.17 6.95
C GLU A 237 4.41 -21.00 7.75
N SER A 238 3.86 -20.44 8.83
CA SER A 238 2.84 -21.09 9.67
C SER A 238 1.44 -21.10 9.05
N ILE A 239 1.23 -20.40 7.92
CA ILE A 239 -0.05 -20.28 7.23
C ILE A 239 0.04 -21.05 5.91
N GLY A 240 -0.51 -22.27 5.90
CA GLY A 240 -0.84 -22.99 4.66
C GLY A 240 0.34 -23.38 3.78
N GLU A 241 1.45 -23.85 4.36
CA GLU A 241 2.70 -24.20 3.64
C GLU A 241 3.22 -23.06 2.73
N ALA A 242 2.88 -21.80 3.02
CA ALA A 242 3.37 -20.66 2.26
C ALA A 242 4.89 -20.50 2.42
N TYR A 243 5.58 -20.25 1.32
CA TYR A 243 7.04 -20.03 1.27
C TYR A 243 7.41 -18.54 1.24
N CYS A 244 6.48 -17.69 0.82
CA CYS A 244 6.63 -16.24 0.89
C CYS A 244 5.28 -15.58 1.18
N ASP A 245 5.32 -14.36 1.71
CA ASP A 245 4.13 -13.57 2.05
C ASP A 245 3.17 -13.41 0.86
N HIS A 246 3.70 -13.26 -0.37
CA HIS A 246 2.89 -13.16 -1.59
C HIS A 246 1.96 -14.34 -1.83
N GLU A 247 2.30 -15.52 -1.28
CA GLU A 247 1.45 -16.71 -1.37
C GLU A 247 0.18 -16.61 -0.51
N LEU A 248 0.12 -15.66 0.43
CA LEU A 248 -1.10 -15.41 1.20
C LEU A 248 -2.19 -14.74 0.35
N GLY A 249 -1.83 -14.14 -0.78
CA GLY A 249 -2.78 -13.49 -1.68
C GLY A 249 -3.64 -14.45 -2.50
N THR A 250 -4.61 -13.89 -3.21
CA THR A 250 -5.45 -14.58 -4.20
C THR A 250 -5.35 -13.97 -5.58
N ALA A 251 -5.42 -14.85 -6.59
CA ALA A 251 -5.52 -14.50 -8.00
C ALA A 251 -6.58 -15.40 -8.68
N VAL A 252 -7.82 -14.91 -8.78
CA VAL A 252 -9.00 -15.72 -9.08
C VAL A 252 -9.70 -15.26 -10.34
N ARG A 253 -10.33 -16.18 -11.07
CA ARG A 253 -11.07 -15.85 -12.29
C ARG A 253 -12.37 -15.15 -11.93
N THR A 254 -12.60 -13.99 -12.55
CA THR A 254 -13.91 -13.33 -12.50
C THR A 254 -14.78 -13.68 -13.70
N ASP A 255 -14.15 -14.10 -14.80
CA ASP A 255 -14.78 -14.62 -16.00
C ASP A 255 -13.79 -15.51 -16.78
N ALA A 256 -14.14 -15.88 -18.02
CA ALA A 256 -13.37 -16.82 -18.82
C ALA A 256 -11.92 -16.36 -19.12
N ASN A 257 -11.69 -15.05 -19.25
CA ASN A 257 -10.39 -14.50 -19.67
C ASN A 257 -9.82 -13.41 -18.74
N THR A 258 -10.44 -13.20 -17.57
CA THR A 258 -10.03 -12.17 -16.61
C THR A 258 -9.69 -12.77 -15.25
N LEU A 259 -8.53 -12.39 -14.72
CA LEU A 259 -8.10 -12.72 -13.36
C LEU A 259 -8.10 -11.47 -12.48
N GLU A 260 -8.74 -11.57 -11.32
CA GLU A 260 -8.72 -10.55 -10.27
C GLU A 260 -7.63 -10.86 -9.25
N VAL A 261 -6.80 -9.86 -8.97
CA VAL A 261 -5.60 -9.98 -8.13
C VAL A 261 -5.76 -9.14 -6.86
N SER A 262 -5.59 -9.79 -5.72
CA SER A 262 -5.57 -9.15 -4.38
C SER A 262 -4.24 -8.44 -4.09
N PRO A 263 -4.15 -7.55 -3.08
CA PRO A 263 -2.94 -6.79 -2.77
C PRO A 263 -1.65 -7.61 -2.66
N ILE A 264 -1.67 -8.69 -1.88
CA ILE A 264 -0.48 -9.50 -1.62
C ILE A 264 -0.13 -10.45 -2.78
N ALA A 265 -1.09 -10.78 -3.65
CA ALA A 265 -0.83 -11.56 -4.86
C ALA A 265 -0.23 -10.75 -6.03
N THR A 266 -0.16 -9.42 -5.92
CA THR A 266 0.37 -8.57 -6.99
C THR A 266 1.89 -8.65 -7.03
N ALA A 267 2.47 -9.04 -8.16
CA ALA A 267 3.92 -9.04 -8.31
C ALA A 267 4.45 -7.91 -9.21
N TYR A 268 5.75 -7.70 -9.08
CA TYR A 268 6.49 -6.45 -9.17
C TYR A 268 6.51 -5.73 -10.53
N ALA A 269 6.96 -4.47 -10.46
CA ALA A 269 7.51 -3.77 -11.62
C ALA A 269 8.66 -4.60 -12.22
N GLY A 270 8.70 -4.75 -13.54
CA GLY A 270 9.76 -5.52 -14.20
C GLY A 270 11.17 -4.96 -13.90
N PRO A 271 12.15 -5.80 -13.51
CA PRO A 271 13.38 -5.35 -12.83
C PRO A 271 14.38 -4.52 -13.65
N ASP A 272 14.25 -4.44 -14.98
CA ASP A 272 15.43 -4.14 -15.81
C ASP A 272 15.29 -2.97 -16.79
N ARG A 273 14.19 -2.20 -16.81
CA ARG A 273 14.07 -1.03 -17.69
C ARG A 273 13.01 -0.02 -17.28
N ILE A 274 13.27 1.24 -17.64
CA ILE A 274 12.29 2.34 -17.60
C ILE A 274 11.03 1.93 -18.39
N GLY A 275 9.85 2.15 -17.82
CA GLY A 275 8.57 1.85 -18.48
C GLY A 275 8.20 0.36 -18.49
N GLY A 276 8.75 -0.42 -17.56
CA GLY A 276 8.57 -1.88 -17.51
C GLY A 276 7.16 -2.37 -17.17
N GLY A 277 6.33 -1.55 -16.51
CA GLY A 277 5.00 -1.90 -16.02
C GLY A 277 4.98 -3.06 -15.02
N THR A 278 3.78 -3.38 -14.50
CA THR A 278 3.56 -4.64 -13.80
C THR A 278 3.84 -5.78 -14.77
N ARG A 279 4.69 -6.75 -14.38
CA ARG A 279 5.01 -7.92 -15.26
C ARG A 279 4.49 -9.25 -14.73
N PHE A 280 4.09 -9.26 -13.47
CA PHE A 280 3.85 -10.47 -12.70
C PHE A 280 2.46 -10.37 -12.04
N HIS A 281 1.46 -10.07 -12.85
CA HIS A 281 0.08 -9.96 -12.38
C HIS A 281 -0.34 -11.29 -11.73
N GLY A 282 -0.61 -11.31 -10.43
CA GLY A 282 -1.10 -12.53 -9.77
C GLY A 282 -0.17 -13.73 -9.92
N THR A 283 1.16 -13.55 -10.00
CA THR A 283 2.11 -14.67 -10.12
C THR A 283 3.02 -14.88 -8.92
N GLY A 284 3.02 -13.96 -7.95
CA GLY A 284 3.84 -14.07 -6.73
C GLY A 284 5.35 -13.97 -6.99
N CYS A 285 6.13 -14.23 -5.95
CA CYS A 285 7.60 -14.20 -5.97
C CYS A 285 8.26 -15.50 -6.47
N CYS A 286 7.69 -16.66 -6.13
CA CYS A 286 8.37 -17.95 -6.30
C CYS A 286 7.56 -18.95 -7.14
N ASP A 287 6.40 -19.40 -6.66
CA ASP A 287 5.56 -20.40 -7.33
C ASP A 287 4.10 -19.96 -7.42
N ARG A 288 3.60 -19.87 -8.65
CA ARG A 288 2.24 -19.40 -8.97
C ARG A 288 1.15 -20.33 -8.46
N SER A 289 1.46 -21.60 -8.26
CA SER A 289 0.49 -22.61 -7.82
C SER A 289 0.27 -22.64 -6.31
N ARG A 290 1.09 -21.89 -5.54
CA ARG A 290 1.10 -21.93 -4.08
C ARG A 290 0.33 -20.82 -3.40
N PHE A 291 -0.29 -19.92 -4.17
CA PHE A 291 -1.23 -18.97 -3.60
C PHE A 291 -2.33 -19.70 -2.84
N VAL A 292 -2.79 -19.09 -1.75
CA VAL A 292 -3.98 -19.53 -1.00
C VAL A 292 -5.16 -19.78 -1.94
N ARG A 293 -5.27 -18.98 -3.01
CA ARG A 293 -6.11 -19.33 -4.15
C ARG A 293 -5.57 -18.79 -5.47
N HIS A 294 -5.40 -19.69 -6.46
CA HIS A 294 -5.01 -19.33 -7.83
C HIS A 294 -5.74 -20.19 -8.87
N ASP A 295 -6.49 -19.55 -9.76
CA ASP A 295 -7.34 -20.22 -10.77
C ASP A 295 -6.62 -20.49 -12.11
N GLY A 296 -5.29 -20.38 -12.13
CA GLY A 296 -4.45 -20.60 -13.31
C GLY A 296 -4.44 -19.41 -14.28
N THR A 297 -3.31 -19.19 -14.96
CA THR A 297 -3.17 -18.08 -15.94
C THR A 297 -3.51 -18.48 -17.38
N ASP A 298 -3.81 -19.76 -17.63
CA ASP A 298 -4.04 -20.26 -18.99
C ASP A 298 -5.30 -19.63 -19.62
N GLY A 299 -5.16 -19.03 -20.79
CA GLY A 299 -6.26 -18.32 -21.46
C GLY A 299 -6.69 -17.01 -20.79
N ILE A 300 -5.93 -16.51 -19.80
CA ILE A 300 -6.14 -15.18 -19.22
C ILE A 300 -5.52 -14.12 -20.14
N GLU A 301 -6.33 -13.14 -20.51
CA GLU A 301 -5.93 -12.00 -21.35
C GLU A 301 -6.04 -10.67 -20.58
N ASN A 302 -6.84 -10.64 -19.51
CA ASN A 302 -7.16 -9.45 -18.75
C ASN A 302 -6.86 -9.63 -17.26
N TRP A 303 -6.50 -8.53 -16.61
CA TRP A 303 -6.20 -8.49 -15.19
C TRP A 303 -6.96 -7.34 -14.54
N THR A 304 -7.66 -7.63 -13.45
CA THR A 304 -8.28 -6.64 -12.57
C THR A 304 -7.63 -6.70 -11.19
N TYR A 305 -7.73 -5.60 -10.44
CA TYR A 305 -7.13 -5.51 -9.12
C TYR A 305 -8.17 -5.08 -8.11
N THR A 306 -8.20 -5.79 -7.01
CA THR A 306 -9.04 -5.49 -5.86
C THR A 306 -8.21 -4.91 -4.71
N THR A 307 -8.88 -4.22 -3.79
CA THR A 307 -8.34 -3.80 -2.49
C THR A 307 -8.79 -4.74 -1.36
N GLU A 308 -9.59 -5.74 -1.68
CA GLU A 308 -9.99 -6.79 -0.74
C GLU A 308 -8.79 -7.67 -0.39
N LEU A 309 -8.58 -7.88 0.90
CA LEU A 309 -7.59 -8.80 1.43
C LEU A 309 -8.14 -10.23 1.41
N SER A 310 -7.26 -11.21 1.23
CA SER A 310 -7.61 -12.61 1.45
C SER A 310 -7.69 -12.92 2.95
N ASP A 311 -8.50 -13.90 3.33
CA ASP A 311 -8.56 -14.41 4.71
C ASP A 311 -7.18 -14.79 5.26
N ALA A 312 -6.29 -15.35 4.42
CA ALA A 312 -4.95 -15.71 4.82
C ALA A 312 -4.03 -14.51 5.04
N THR A 313 -4.20 -13.44 4.25
CA THR A 313 -3.51 -12.17 4.49
C THR A 313 -3.96 -11.58 5.83
N CYS A 314 -5.28 -11.52 6.07
CA CYS A 314 -5.83 -11.05 7.34
C CYS A 314 -5.37 -11.90 8.52
N GLU A 315 -5.34 -13.22 8.37
CA GLU A 315 -4.84 -14.16 9.39
C GLU A 315 -3.37 -13.89 9.73
N GLY A 316 -2.52 -13.69 8.73
CA GLY A 316 -1.09 -13.38 8.92
C GLY A 316 -0.88 -12.11 9.72
N VAL A 317 -1.55 -11.02 9.31
CA VAL A 317 -1.48 -9.75 10.04
C VAL A 317 -2.06 -9.89 11.45
N THR A 318 -3.17 -10.60 11.62
CA THR A 318 -3.81 -10.81 12.94
C THR A 318 -2.87 -11.55 13.88
N ARG A 319 -2.27 -12.68 13.47
CA ARG A 319 -1.30 -13.44 14.28
C ARG A 319 -0.09 -12.59 14.68
N PHE A 320 0.38 -11.75 13.75
CA PHE A 320 1.49 -10.85 14.04
C PHE A 320 1.13 -9.84 15.12
N LEU A 321 -0.06 -9.23 14.99
CA LEU A 321 -0.54 -8.25 15.95
C LEU A 321 -0.74 -8.87 17.34
N GLU A 322 -1.31 -10.07 17.44
CA GLU A 322 -1.43 -10.82 18.71
C GLU A 322 -0.06 -11.04 19.33
N ARG A 323 0.87 -11.63 18.56
CA ARG A 323 2.21 -11.94 19.05
C ARG A 323 2.95 -10.71 19.57
N ARG A 324 2.74 -9.56 18.93
CA ARG A 324 3.59 -8.38 19.14
C ARG A 324 2.99 -7.33 20.05
N PHE A 325 1.66 -7.20 20.05
CA PHE A 325 0.96 -6.08 20.68
C PHE A 325 -0.15 -6.51 21.65
N GLU A 326 -0.48 -7.79 21.74
CA GLU A 326 -1.37 -8.32 22.79
C GLU A 326 -0.52 -8.85 23.98
N PRO A 327 -0.87 -8.50 25.23
CA PRO A 327 -0.08 -8.83 26.43
C PRO A 327 -0.18 -10.28 26.92
#